data_AF-A0A843JS49-F1
#
_entry.id   AF-A0A843JS49-F1
#
_cell.length_a   1.000
_cell.length_b   1.000
_cell.length_c   1.000
_cell.angle_alpha   90.00
_cell.angle_beta   90.00
_cell.angle_gamma   90.00
#
_symmetry.space_group_name_H-M   'P 1'
#
loop_
_entity.id
_entity.type
_entity.pdbx_description
1 polymer ?
#
loop_
_entity_poly.entity_id
_entity_poly.type
_entity_poly.pdbx_seq_one_letter_code
_entity_poly.pdbx_strand_id
1 'polypeptide(L)'
;MENSPPENESVNTYTAVIIKEEEWWIGWIEEIPGVNCQEETYEKLIESLKITIREALEFNKSEALEIAGSGYREEKIRITA
;
A
#
# COMPACT_ATOMS: atom_id res chain seq x y z
N MET A 1 -31.10 0.14 1.67
CA MET A 1 -29.78 0.78 1.56
C MET A 1 -28.85 0.03 2.49
N GLU A 2 -28.15 -0.96 1.95
CA GLU A 2 -27.02 -1.59 2.64
C GLU A 2 -26.18 -2.22 1.53
N ASN A 3 -25.29 -1.41 0.96
CA ASN A 3 -24.26 -1.91 0.06
C ASN A 3 -23.11 -2.35 0.95
N SER A 4 -23.23 -3.55 1.54
CA SER A 4 -22.07 -4.22 2.11
C SER A 4 -21.06 -4.46 0.99
N PRO A 5 -19.77 -4.10 1.16
CA PRO A 5 -18.76 -4.36 0.14
C PRO A 5 -18.66 -5.87 -0.13
N PRO A 6 -18.39 -6.28 -1.39
CA PRO A 6 -18.30 -7.70 -1.74
C PRO A 6 -17.23 -8.42 -0.90
N GLU A 7 -17.55 -9.64 -0.45
CA GLU A 7 -16.79 -10.46 0.53
C GLU A 7 -15.34 -10.86 0.13
N ASN A 8 -14.76 -10.29 -0.93
CA ASN A 8 -13.46 -10.71 -1.47
C ASN A 8 -12.38 -9.61 -1.52
N GLU A 9 -12.61 -8.46 -0.88
CA GLU A 9 -11.56 -7.46 -0.73
C GLU A 9 -10.81 -7.70 0.59
N SER A 10 -9.60 -8.24 0.51
CA SER A 10 -8.72 -8.30 1.68
C SER A 10 -8.32 -6.87 2.04
N VAL A 11 -8.99 -6.29 3.03
CA VAL A 11 -8.63 -4.98 3.57
C VAL A 11 -7.30 -5.13 4.31
N ASN A 12 -6.22 -4.73 3.64
CA ASN A 12 -4.92 -4.56 4.29
C ASN A 12 -4.88 -3.18 4.94
N THR A 13 -4.49 -3.13 6.21
CA THR A 13 -4.27 -1.88 6.94
C THR A 13 -2.78 -1.59 6.96
N TYR A 14 -2.42 -0.34 6.71
CA TYR A 14 -1.04 0.15 6.70
C TYR A 14 -0.93 1.36 7.64
N THR A 15 0.25 1.54 8.20
CA THR A 15 0.55 2.62 9.14
C THR A 15 1.34 3.69 8.42
N ALA A 16 0.75 4.89 8.33
CA ALA A 16 1.44 6.06 7.79
C ALA A 16 2.07 6.86 8.93
N VAL A 17 3.39 7.06 8.87
CA VAL A 17 4.10 8.04 9.69
C VAL A 17 4.05 9.36 8.93
N ILE A 18 3.43 10.40 9.52
CA ILE A 18 3.16 11.66 8.84
C ILE A 18 3.70 12.82 9.65
N ILE A 19 4.36 13.75 8.96
CA ILE A 19 4.81 15.03 9.50
C ILE A 19 4.28 16.18 8.66
N LYS A 20 4.26 17.38 9.25
CA LYS A 20 4.04 18.64 8.53
C LYS A 20 5.29 19.50 8.65
N GLU A 21 5.89 19.83 7.51
CA GLU A 21 7.05 20.71 7.40
C GLU A 21 6.66 21.95 6.57
N GLU A 22 6.71 23.12 7.20
CA GLU A 22 6.26 24.38 6.59
C GLU A 22 4.83 24.26 6.01
N GLU A 23 4.69 24.35 4.69
CA GLU A 23 3.42 24.23 3.96
C GLU A 23 3.15 22.82 3.43
N TRP A 24 4.05 21.87 3.67
CA TRP A 24 4.00 20.52 3.11
C TRP A 24 3.67 19.47 4.15
N TRP A 25 2.91 18.47 3.72
CA TRP A 25 2.68 17.22 4.42
C TRP A 25 3.56 16.14 3.79
N ILE A 26 4.32 15.42 4.61
CA ILE A 26 5.20 14.34 4.16
C ILE A 26 4.82 13.08 4.92
N GLY A 27 4.72 11.96 4.20
CA GLY A 27 4.33 10.69 4.80
C GLY A 27 5.11 9.50 4.26
N TRP A 28 5.30 8.50 5.12
CA TRP A 28 5.93 7.21 4.82
C TRP A 28 5.04 6.09 5.31
N ILE A 29 5.04 4.96 4.60
CA ILE A 29 4.35 3.74 5.05
C ILE A 29 5.34 2.84 5.78
N GLU A 30 5.06 2.57 7.06
CA GLU A 30 5.96 1.81 7.95
C GLU A 30 6.23 0.40 7.42
N GLU A 31 5.20 -0.27 6.91
CA GLU A 31 5.28 -1.66 6.48
C GLU A 31 5.86 -1.83 5.06
N ILE A 32 5.98 -0.75 4.28
CA ILE A 32 6.47 -0.82 2.89
C ILE A 32 7.63 0.16 2.67
N PRO A 33 8.89 -0.32 2.74
CA PRO A 33 10.05 0.49 2.46
C PRO A 33 9.97 1.17 1.09
N GLY A 34 10.32 2.46 1.05
CA GLY A 34 10.34 3.25 -0.19
C GLY A 34 9.00 3.89 -0.55
N VAL A 35 7.87 3.49 0.06
CA VAL A 35 6.59 4.16 -0.16
C VAL A 35 6.52 5.43 0.69
N ASN A 36 6.59 6.57 0.00
CA ASN A 36 6.49 7.89 0.60
C ASN A 36 5.87 8.89 -0.39
N CYS A 37 5.25 9.93 0.13
CA CYS A 37 4.68 11.02 -0.66
C CYS A 37 4.84 12.35 0.07
N GLN A 38 4.78 13.44 -0.69
CA GLN A 38 4.72 14.80 -0.17
C GLN A 38 3.62 15.58 -0.91
N GLU A 39 2.75 16.25 -0.17
CA GLU A 39 1.59 16.97 -0.72
C GLU A 39 1.29 18.25 0.07
N GLU A 40 0.60 19.20 -0.55
CA GLU A 40 0.24 20.49 0.08
C GLU A 40 -0.85 20.33 1.16
N THR A 41 -1.65 19.26 1.09
CA THR A 41 -2.71 19.00 2.07
C THR A 41 -2.64 17.58 2.60
N TYR A 42 -3.16 17.39 3.81
CA TYR A 42 -3.23 16.08 4.44
C TYR A 42 -4.09 15.11 3.61
N GLU A 43 -5.21 15.56 3.07
CA GLU A 43 -6.12 14.74 2.28
C GLU A 43 -5.45 14.23 1.00
N LYS A 44 -4.73 15.12 0.29
CA LYS A 44 -3.94 14.75 -0.87
C LYS A 44 -2.85 13.76 -0.48
N LEU A 45 -2.13 14.00 0.63
CA LEU A 45 -1.11 13.07 1.11
C LEU A 45 -1.68 11.66 1.31
N ILE A 46 -2.83 11.56 1.97
CA ILE A 46 -3.50 10.26 2.20
C ILE A 46 -3.94 9.61 0.89
N GLU A 47 -4.42 10.38 -0.09
CA GLU A 47 -4.78 9.86 -1.41
C GLU A 47 -3.55 9.34 -2.16
N SER A 48 -2.48 10.15 -2.25
CA SER A 48 -1.22 9.78 -2.89
C SER A 48 -0.60 8.54 -2.26
N LEU A 49 -0.52 8.48 -0.92
CA LEU A 49 -0.02 7.29 -0.22
C LEU A 49 -0.83 6.03 -0.57
N LYS A 50 -2.16 6.10 -0.63
CA LYS A 50 -2.99 4.95 -1.03
C LYS A 50 -2.72 4.51 -2.46
N ILE A 51 -2.53 5.45 -3.39
CA ILE A 51 -2.20 5.15 -4.78
C ILE A 51 -0.84 4.45 -4.84
N THR A 52 0.19 5.06 -4.25
CA THR A 52 1.56 4.53 -4.27
C THR A 52 1.67 3.16 -3.57
N ILE A 53 0.91 2.90 -2.51
CA ILE A 53 0.83 1.55 -1.91
C ILE A 53 0.33 0.53 -2.93
N ARG A 54 -0.75 0.84 -3.66
CA ARG A 54 -1.30 -0.10 -4.65
C ARG A 54 -0.31 -0.37 -5.77
N GLU A 55 0.33 0.68 -6.29
CA GLU A 55 1.34 0.57 -7.33
C GLU A 55 2.54 -0.27 -6.87
N ALA A 56 3.04 -0.03 -5.64
CA ALA A 56 4.15 -0.80 -5.08
C ALA A 56 3.81 -2.30 -4.92
N LEU A 57 2.60 -2.61 -4.44
CA LEU A 57 2.14 -4.01 -4.31
C LEU A 57 1.96 -4.69 -5.67
N GLU A 58 1.39 -3.98 -6.66
CA GLU A 58 1.20 -4.48 -8.01
C GLU A 58 2.53 -4.71 -8.74
N PHE A 59 3.46 -3.76 -8.60
CA PHE A 59 4.81 -3.89 -9.14
C PHE A 59 5.52 -5.11 -8.56
N ASN A 60 5.58 -5.22 -7.22
CA ASN A 60 6.22 -6.34 -6.54
C ASN A 60 5.62 -7.69 -6.93
N LYS A 61 4.28 -7.74 -7.06
CA LYS A 61 3.60 -8.96 -7.52
C LYS A 61 3.98 -9.30 -8.96
N SER A 62 3.96 -8.32 -9.85
CA SER A 62 4.26 -8.53 -11.27
C SER A 62 5.70 -8.99 -11.48
N GLU A 63 6.66 -8.36 -10.80
CA GLU A 63 8.07 -8.75 -10.84
C GLU A 63 8.28 -10.17 -10.28
N ALA A 64 7.66 -10.51 -9.15
CA ALA A 64 7.75 -11.86 -8.59
C ALA A 64 7.21 -12.94 -9.54
N LEU A 65 6.10 -12.65 -10.24
CA LEU A 65 5.52 -13.56 -11.22
C LEU A 65 6.39 -13.70 -12.48
N GLU A 66 6.96 -12.60 -12.95
CA GLU A 66 7.90 -12.62 -14.08
C GLU A 66 9.13 -13.49 -13.77
N ILE A 67 9.72 -13.30 -12.59
CA ILE A 67 10.89 -14.08 -12.14
C ILE A 67 10.53 -15.55 -11.93
N ALA A 68 9.35 -15.84 -11.36
CA ALA A 68 8.92 -17.20 -11.09
C ALA A 68 8.62 -17.99 -12.38
N GLY A 69 8.20 -17.31 -13.45
CA GLY A 69 7.86 -17.93 -14.72
C GLY A 69 6.66 -18.88 -14.60
N SER A 70 6.80 -20.11 -15.09
CA SER A 70 5.73 -21.13 -15.02
C SER A 70 6.02 -22.19 -13.95
N GLY A 71 4.96 -22.77 -13.38
CA GLY A 71 5.08 -23.84 -12.39
C GLY A 71 5.24 -23.36 -10.94
N TYR A 72 4.93 -22.10 -10.64
CA TYR A 72 4.92 -21.59 -9.27
C TYR A 72 3.65 -21.99 -8.50
N ARG A 73 3.71 -21.87 -7.18
CA ARG A 73 2.58 -22.03 -6.26
C ARG A 73 2.53 -20.81 -5.33
N GLU A 74 1.34 -20.27 -5.11
CA GLU A 74 1.12 -19.21 -4.13
C GLU A 74 0.65 -19.80 -2.81
N GLU A 75 1.22 -19.34 -1.69
CA GLU A 75 0.81 -19.74 -0.35
C GLU A 75 0.60 -18.51 0.54
N LYS A 76 -0.50 -18.49 1.29
CA LYS A 76 -0.77 -17.42 2.25
C LYS A 76 -0.01 -17.67 3.54
N ILE A 77 1.01 -16.85 3.79
CA ILE A 77 1.79 -16.91 5.03
C ILE A 77 1.25 -15.85 6.01
N ARG A 78 0.87 -16.29 7.21
CA ARG A 78 0.50 -15.39 8.32
C ARG A 78 1.58 -15.48 9.38
N ILE A 79 2.08 -14.33 9.82
CA ILE A 79 3.00 -14.23 10.96
C ILE A 79 2.31 -13.48 12.09
N THR A 80 2.72 -13.76 13.32
CA THR A 80 2.36 -12.98 14.50
C THR A 80 3.66 -12.37 15.00
N ALA A 81 3.72 -11.03 14.98
CA ALA A 81 4.85 -10.27 15.52
C ALA A 81 4.60 -9.95 17.00
#